data_AF-A0A4V1MZX6-F1
#
_entry.id   AF-A0A4V1MZX6-F1
#
_cell.length_a   1.000
_cell.length_b   1.000
_cell.length_c   1.000
_cell.angle_alpha   90.00
_cell.angle_beta   90.00
_cell.angle_gamma   90.00
#
_symmetry.space_group_name_H-M   'P 1'
#
loop_
_entity.id
_entity.type
_entity.pdbx_description
1 polymer ?
#
loop_
_entity_poly.entity_id
_entity_poly.type
_entity_poly.pdbx_seq_one_letter_code
_entity_poly.pdbx_strand_id
1 'polypeptide(L)'
;MQNLFTIIFRWLARLLGIFLFLFFAWFAIEFGIDDPSKMNPHLMKLFYSHMLMMFALVLVWRFELLGGLILIVAYSYFSIINHTFWTNPIYPIFFLIGLLHLLSWFFRYGMRVFKGQFSPRYLFR
;
A
#
# COMPACT_ATOMS: atom_id res chain seq x y z
N MET A 1 2.60 -22.57 -10.92
CA MET A 1 1.98 -23.24 -9.76
C MET A 1 1.87 -22.20 -8.65
N GLN A 2 0.74 -22.10 -7.95
CA GLN A 2 0.63 -21.25 -6.77
C GLN A 2 1.27 -22.00 -5.62
N ASN A 3 2.39 -21.50 -5.10
CA ASN A 3 3.03 -22.08 -3.93
C ASN A 3 2.28 -21.61 -2.68
N LEU A 4 2.21 -22.46 -1.65
CA LEU A 4 1.56 -22.16 -0.37
C LEU A 4 1.98 -20.80 0.20
N PHE A 5 3.28 -20.48 0.14
CA PHE A 5 3.83 -19.19 0.54
C PHE A 5 3.19 -18.00 -0.16
N THR A 6 2.92 -18.09 -1.46
CA THR A 6 2.30 -17.01 -2.22
C THR A 6 0.85 -16.79 -1.81
N ILE A 7 0.15 -17.86 -1.46
CA ILE A 7 -1.23 -17.79 -0.95
C ILE A 7 -1.21 -17.11 0.43
N ILE A 8 -0.30 -17.54 1.31
CA ILE A 8 -0.13 -16.98 2.66
C ILE A 8 0.19 -15.49 2.58
N PHE A 9 1.23 -15.08 1.83
CA PHE A 9 1.60 -13.67 1.71
C PHE A 9 0.48 -12.80 1.16
N ARG A 10 -0.25 -13.27 0.14
CA ARG A 10 -1.37 -12.51 -0.42
C ARG A 10 -2.49 -12.31 0.59
N TRP A 11 -2.91 -13.39 1.27
CA TRP A 11 -4.02 -13.29 2.21
C TRP A 11 -3.65 -12.50 3.45
N LEU A 12 -2.43 -12.66 3.95
CA LEU A 12 -1.91 -11.85 5.03
C LEU A 12 -1.92 -10.36 4.65
N ALA A 13 -1.40 -10.00 3.48
CA ALA A 13 -1.41 -8.62 3.00
C ALA A 13 -2.83 -8.04 2.86
N ARG A 14 -3.77 -8.84 2.35
CA ARG A 14 -5.18 -8.43 2.19
C ARG A 14 -5.88 -8.20 3.53
N LEU A 15 -5.69 -9.11 4.49
CA LEU A 15 -6.29 -8.98 5.81
C LEU A 15 -5.73 -7.75 6.54
N LEU A 16 -4.41 -7.57 6.50
CA LEU A 16 -3.77 -6.38 7.04
C LEU A 16 -4.27 -5.11 6.34
N GLY A 17 -4.39 -5.12 5.02
CA GLY A 17 -4.89 -4.00 4.23
C GLY A 17 -6.34 -3.63 4.54
N ILE A 18 -7.24 -4.62 4.67
CA ILE A 18 -8.63 -4.38 5.09
C ILE A 18 -8.66 -3.77 6.48
N PHE A 19 -7.94 -4.37 7.43
CA PHE A 19 -7.91 -3.90 8.80
C PHE A 19 -7.44 -2.44 8.86
N LEU A 20 -6.34 -2.12 8.19
CA LEU A 20 -5.79 -0.77 8.16
C LEU A 20 -6.76 0.22 7.49
N PHE A 21 -7.36 -0.17 6.36
CA PHE A 21 -8.31 0.67 5.64
C PHE A 21 -9.52 1.00 6.52
N LEU A 22 -10.11 -0.01 7.15
CA LEU A 22 -11.25 0.17 8.06
C LEU A 22 -10.88 0.96 9.30
N PHE A 23 -9.69 0.75 9.86
CA PHE A 23 -9.18 1.52 11.00
C PHE A 23 -9.10 3.02 10.70
N PHE A 24 -8.52 3.40 9.56
CA PHE A 24 -8.43 4.80 9.16
C PHE A 24 -9.78 5.38 8.70
N ALA A 25 -10.64 4.58 8.06
CA ALA A 25 -11.99 5.00 7.72
C ALA A 25 -12.82 5.29 8.98
N TRP A 26 -12.72 4.44 10.00
CA TRP A 26 -13.32 4.68 11.31
C TRP A 26 -12.80 5.97 11.94
N PHE A 27 -11.47 6.17 11.95
CA PHE A 27 -10.85 7.39 12.46
C PHE A 27 -11.38 8.66 11.75
N ALA A 28 -11.52 8.61 10.43
CA ALA A 28 -12.04 9.74 9.65
C ALA A 28 -13.53 10.03 9.94
N ILE A 29 -14.32 9.02 10.29
CA ILE A 29 -15.73 9.20 10.69
C ILE A 29 -15.81 9.82 12.09
N GLU A 30 -15.02 9.32 13.04
CA GLU A 30 -15.07 9.74 14.45
C GLU A 30 -14.49 11.15 14.67
N PHE A 31 -13.34 11.43 14.06
CA PHE A 31 -12.62 12.70 14.26
C PHE A 31 -12.86 13.71 13.14
N GLY A 32 -13.55 13.30 12.07
CA GLY A 32 -13.70 14.10 10.86
C GLY A 32 -12.45 14.11 9.99
N ILE A 33 -12.56 14.81 8.85
CA ILE A 33 -11.45 15.06 7.93
C ILE A 33 -11.18 16.56 7.95
N ASP A 34 -9.94 16.92 8.28
CA ASP A 34 -9.50 18.31 8.25
C ASP A 34 -9.62 18.91 6.84
N ASP A 35 -10.04 20.17 6.76
CA ASP A 35 -10.17 20.90 5.50
C ASP A 35 -8.77 21.21 4.89
N PRO A 36 -8.40 20.64 3.72
CA PRO A 36 -7.09 20.84 3.14
C PRO A 36 -6.78 22.30 2.80
N SER A 37 -7.81 23.13 2.59
CA SER A 37 -7.64 24.56 2.28
C SER A 37 -7.13 25.38 3.46
N LYS A 38 -7.28 24.86 4.68
CA LYS A 38 -6.85 25.49 5.93
C LYS A 38 -5.54 24.93 6.49
N MET A 39 -5.00 23.89 5.85
CA MET A 39 -3.75 23.26 6.26
C MET A 39 -2.53 24.07 5.83
N ASN A 40 -1.48 24.04 6.64
CA ASN A 40 -0.19 24.51 6.17
C ASN A 40 0.37 23.58 5.07
N PRO A 41 1.32 24.03 4.23
CA PRO A 41 1.82 23.23 3.11
C PRO A 41 2.46 21.89 3.50
N HIS A 42 2.97 21.77 4.73
CA HIS A 42 3.57 20.53 5.22
C HIS A 42 2.51 19.48 5.57
N LEU A 43 1.50 19.86 6.36
CA LEU A 43 0.36 19.02 6.71
C LEU A 43 -0.41 18.58 5.45
N MET A 44 -0.55 19.48 4.48
CA MET A 44 -1.20 19.16 3.20
C MET A 44 -0.46 18.04 2.44
N LYS A 45 0.88 18.04 2.43
CA LYS A 45 1.68 16.95 1.82
C LYS A 45 1.48 15.63 2.54
N LEU A 46 1.45 15.65 3.87
CA LEU A 46 1.20 14.45 4.69
C LEU A 46 -0.20 13.89 4.45
N PHE A 47 -1.20 14.78 4.37
CA PHE A 47 -2.58 14.41 4.09
C PHE A 47 -2.71 13.72 2.73
N TYR A 48 -2.22 14.33 1.64
CA TYR A 48 -2.34 13.74 0.31
C TYR A 48 -1.52 12.46 0.15
N SER A 49 -0.35 12.36 0.78
CA SER A 49 0.42 11.11 0.76
C SER A 49 -0.26 10.00 1.57
N HIS A 50 -0.93 10.34 2.68
CA HIS A 50 -1.79 9.40 3.39
C HIS A 50 -3.00 8.96 2.55
N MET A 51 -3.70 9.89 1.90
CA MET A 51 -4.80 9.56 0.98
C MET A 51 -4.33 8.68 -0.18
N LEU A 52 -3.13 8.91 -0.70
CA LEU A 52 -2.53 8.06 -1.73
C LEU A 52 -2.24 6.64 -1.22
N MET A 53 -1.76 6.49 0.03
CA MET A 53 -1.61 5.18 0.67
C MET A 53 -2.98 4.47 0.81
N MET A 54 -4.02 5.19 1.23
CA MET A 54 -5.38 4.64 1.36
C MET A 54 -5.95 4.20 0.00
N PHE A 55 -5.75 5.00 -1.05
CA PHE A 55 -6.11 4.63 -2.41
C PHE A 55 -5.34 3.39 -2.89
N ALA A 56 -4.04 3.32 -2.60
CA ALA A 56 -3.20 2.18 -2.97
C ALA A 56 -3.65 0.87 -2.29
N LEU A 57 -4.11 0.93 -1.03
CA LEU A 57 -4.72 -0.21 -0.33
C LEU A 57 -5.96 -0.73 -1.04
N VAL A 58 -6.77 0.13 -1.67
CA VAL A 58 -7.91 -0.30 -2.48
C VAL A 58 -7.43 -0.86 -3.82
N LEU A 59 -6.49 -0.18 -4.48
CA LEU A 59 -5.98 -0.59 -5.79
C LEU A 59 -5.33 -1.97 -5.77
N VAL A 60 -4.60 -2.29 -4.69
CA VAL A 60 -3.85 -3.55 -4.55
C VAL A 60 -4.75 -4.79 -4.52
N TRP A 61 -6.06 -4.62 -4.25
CA TRP A 61 -7.03 -5.72 -4.33
C TRP A 61 -7.16 -6.30 -5.73
N ARG A 62 -7.11 -5.44 -6.74
CA ARG A 62 -7.28 -5.80 -8.15
C ARG A 62 -5.97 -5.86 -8.92
N PHE A 63 -5.01 -5.01 -8.56
CA PHE A 63 -3.73 -4.83 -9.25
C PHE A 63 -2.59 -4.89 -8.24
N GLU A 64 -2.07 -6.09 -7.98
CA GLU A 64 -1.13 -6.30 -6.87
C GLU A 64 0.20 -5.58 -7.09
N LEU A 65 0.72 -5.59 -8.32
CA LEU A 65 1.97 -4.90 -8.67
C LEU A 65 1.80 -3.38 -8.53
N LEU A 66 0.82 -2.81 -9.23
CA LEU A 66 0.62 -1.35 -9.26
C LEU A 66 0.24 -0.82 -7.89
N GLY A 67 -0.70 -1.47 -7.20
CA GLY A 67 -1.08 -1.10 -5.84
C GLY A 67 0.09 -1.21 -4.87
N GLY A 68 0.87 -2.30 -4.95
CA GLY A 68 2.05 -2.49 -4.10
C GLY A 68 3.14 -1.44 -4.34
N LEU A 69 3.44 -1.11 -5.60
CA LEU A 69 4.41 -0.07 -5.95
C LEU A 69 3.96 1.31 -5.49
N ILE A 70 2.71 1.70 -5.81
CA ILE A 70 2.16 2.99 -5.39
C ILE A 70 2.18 3.09 -3.87
N LEU A 71 1.84 2.01 -3.16
CA LEU A 71 1.82 1.99 -1.71
C LEU A 71 3.22 2.20 -1.11
N ILE A 72 4.25 1.52 -1.63
CA ILE A 72 5.64 1.68 -1.16
C ILE A 72 6.16 3.09 -1.47
N VAL A 73 5.87 3.64 -2.64
CA VAL A 73 6.30 4.99 -3.02
C VAL A 73 5.62 6.04 -2.15
N ALA A 74 4.30 5.94 -1.97
CA ALA A 74 3.52 6.84 -1.12
C ALA A 74 4.00 6.78 0.33
N TYR A 75 4.24 5.59 0.85
CA TYR A 75 4.83 5.37 2.16
C TYR A 75 6.21 6.01 2.29
N SER A 76 7.12 5.76 1.34
CA SER A 76 8.49 6.27 1.40
C SER A 76 8.49 7.80 1.40
N TYR A 77 7.65 8.41 0.57
CA TYR A 77 7.46 9.86 0.55
C TYR A 77 6.89 10.39 1.88
N PHE A 78 5.86 9.74 2.43
CA PHE A 78 5.28 10.10 3.72
C PHE A 78 6.32 10.01 4.86
N SER A 79 7.13 8.95 4.87
CA SER A 79 8.17 8.70 5.88
C SER A 79 9.30 9.73 5.83
N ILE A 80 9.70 10.17 4.62
CA ILE A 80 10.73 11.21 4.44
C ILE A 80 10.26 12.56 4.98
N ILE A 81 8.98 12.90 4.80
CA ILE A 81 8.42 14.21 5.19
C ILE A 81 8.02 14.23 6.66
N ASN A 82 7.54 13.10 7.19
CA ASN A 82 7.10 13.02 8.57
C ASN A 82 8.28 12.70 9.50
N HIS A 83 8.92 13.71 10.09
CA HIS A 83 10.05 13.47 11.01
C HIS A 83 9.65 12.79 12.33
N THR A 84 8.37 12.86 12.71
CA THR A 84 7.82 12.14 13.88
C THR A 84 7.41 10.69 13.56
N PHE A 85 7.58 10.24 12.33
CA PHE A 85 7.13 8.94 11.84
C PHE A 85 7.57 7.76 12.70
N TRP A 86 8.79 7.78 13.22
CA TRP A 86 9.38 6.68 13.98
C TRP A 86 8.70 6.42 15.33
N THR A 87 7.82 7.32 15.80
CA THR A 87 7.08 7.14 17.05
C THR A 87 5.76 6.40 16.87
N ASN A 88 5.27 6.23 15.63
CA ASN A 88 3.96 5.64 15.37
C ASN A 88 4.07 4.29 14.64
N PRO A 89 3.84 3.16 15.33
CA PRO A 89 4.11 1.82 14.80
C PRO A 89 3.13 1.39 13.69
N ILE A 90 2.03 2.13 13.50
CA ILE A 90 0.98 1.78 12.52
C ILE A 90 1.48 2.00 11.09
N TYR A 91 2.24 3.06 10.83
CA TYR A 91 2.59 3.43 9.47
C TYR A 91 3.52 2.42 8.75
N PRO A 92 4.55 1.84 9.39
CA PRO A 92 5.35 0.76 8.80
C PRO A 92 4.53 -0.42 8.24
N ILE A 93 3.30 -0.63 8.71
CA ILE A 93 2.42 -1.68 8.22
C ILE A 93 2.04 -1.45 6.75
N PHE A 94 1.87 -0.20 6.30
CA PHE A 94 1.61 0.12 4.89
C PHE A 94 2.74 -0.39 3.98
N PHE A 95 4.00 -0.19 4.39
CA PHE A 95 5.16 -0.69 3.66
C PHE A 95 5.18 -2.22 3.62
N LEU A 96 4.93 -2.87 4.75
CA LEU A 96 4.86 -4.33 4.83
C LEU A 96 3.78 -4.90 3.89
N ILE A 97 2.58 -4.31 3.87
CA ILE A 97 1.50 -4.71 2.96
C ILE A 97 1.96 -4.59 1.51
N GLY A 98 2.56 -3.45 1.14
CA GLY A 98 3.09 -3.23 -0.22
C GLY A 98 4.13 -4.28 -0.59
N LEU A 99 5.08 -4.55 0.29
CA LEU A 99 6.14 -5.54 0.08
C LEU A 99 5.57 -6.95 -0.08
N LEU A 100 4.61 -7.36 0.76
CA LEU A 100 3.97 -8.67 0.66
C LEU A 100 3.23 -8.84 -0.67
N HIS A 101 2.55 -7.80 -1.16
CA HIS A 101 1.92 -7.82 -2.48
C HIS A 101 2.93 -7.92 -3.62
N LEU A 102 4.04 -7.17 -3.56
CA LEU A 102 5.10 -7.26 -4.56
C LEU A 102 5.78 -8.63 -4.57
N LEU A 103 6.08 -9.20 -3.41
CA LEU A 103 6.61 -10.56 -3.30
C LEU A 103 5.63 -11.58 -3.87
N SER A 104 4.35 -11.47 -3.51
CA SER A 104 3.29 -12.33 -4.00
C SER A 104 3.12 -12.25 -5.53
N TRP A 105 3.27 -11.06 -6.10
CA TRP A 105 3.28 -10.85 -7.54
C TRP A 105 4.54 -11.44 -8.20
N PHE A 106 5.71 -11.17 -7.63
CA PHE A 106 7.01 -11.61 -8.13
C PHE A 106 7.10 -13.14 -8.24
N PHE A 107 6.68 -13.86 -7.20
CA PHE A 107 6.69 -15.32 -7.20
C PHE A 107 5.70 -15.95 -8.19
N ARG A 108 4.62 -15.24 -8.56
CA ARG A 108 3.63 -15.75 -9.54
C ARG A 108 3.98 -15.41 -10.98
N TYR A 109 4.37 -14.16 -11.22
CA TYR A 109 4.50 -13.59 -12.55
C TYR A 109 5.90 -13.05 -12.80
N GLY A 110 6.51 -12.38 -11.81
CA GLY A 110 7.85 -11.79 -11.95
C GLY A 110 8.89 -12.80 -12.45
N MET A 111 8.95 -13.98 -11.87
CA MET A 111 9.87 -15.05 -12.33
C MET A 111 9.68 -15.45 -13.80
N ARG A 112 8.47 -15.29 -14.37
CA ARG A 112 8.22 -15.56 -15.79
C ARG A 112 8.69 -14.42 -16.67
N VAL A 113 8.57 -13.18 -16.19
CA VAL A 113 9.11 -11.99 -16.86
C VAL A 113 10.63 -12.09 -17.00
N PHE A 114 11.33 -12.48 -15.93
CA PHE A 114 12.79 -12.69 -15.98
C PHE A 114 13.23 -13.83 -16.91
N LYS A 115 12.34 -14.79 -17.18
CA LYS A 115 12.56 -15.87 -18.16
C LYS A 115 12.18 -15.49 -19.59
N GLY A 116 11.92 -14.20 -19.87
CA GLY A 116 11.55 -13.70 -21.20
C GLY A 116 10.10 -13.97 -21.62
N GLN A 117 9.27 -14.54 -20.74
CA GLN A 117 7.87 -14.87 -21.04
C GLN A 117 6.93 -13.75 -20.61
N PHE A 118 7.24 -12.50 -20.98
CA PHE A 118 6.45 -11.34 -20.57
C PHE A 118 5.05 -11.35 -21.20
N SER A 119 4.04 -11.02 -20.40
CA SER A 119 2.70 -10.72 -20.89
C SER A 119 2.20 -9.45 -20.20
N PRO A 120 1.64 -8.47 -20.94
CA PRO A 120 1.06 -7.26 -20.35
C PRO A 120 -0.01 -7.58 -19.31
N ARG A 121 -0.68 -8.73 -19.44
CA ARG A 121 -1.69 -9.22 -18.48
C ARG A 121 -1.14 -9.37 -17.06
N TYR A 122 0.17 -9.54 -16.89
CA TYR A 122 0.79 -9.65 -15.57
C TYR A 122 0.81 -8.32 -14.81
N LEU A 123 0.81 -7.17 -15.51
CA LEU A 123 0.77 -5.85 -14.86
C LEU A 123 -0.61 -5.55 -14.24
N PHE A 124 -1.66 -6.16 -14.80
CA PHE A 124 -3.06 -5.92 -14.43
C PHE A 124 -3.67 -7.05 -13.56
N ARG A 125 -2.81 -7.81 -12.88
CA ARG A 125 -3.14 -8.93 -11.99
C ARG A 125 -2.72 -8.62 -10.56
#